data_AF-A0A9Q1C7Y2-F1
#
_entry.id   AF-A0A9Q1C7Y2-F1
#
_cell.length_a   1.000
_cell.length_b   1.000
_cell.length_c   1.000
_cell.angle_alpha   90.00
_cell.angle_beta   90.00
_cell.angle_gamma   90.00
#
_symmetry.space_group_name_H-M   'P 1'
#
loop_
_entity.id
_entity.type
_entity.pdbx_description
1 polymer ?
#
loop_
_entity_poly.entity_id
_entity_poly.type
_entity_poly.pdbx_seq_one_letter_code
_entity_poly.pdbx_strand_id
1 'polypeptide(L)'
;MARLFGKLDEFNSEKEEWTQYVEKLNHFFTANDITEETKKQSVFLSLIGADAYKLLRNLASPEKPGDKTYKDLVEIMGKHQNPTPSETVQRCEFNSRFRKQGESVSSYVAELRALAEYCNYGTTLNDMLRDRLVCGINNDRIQRNLLSKSSLTFETALEIAIGLETASKNADDLKQTFQQATPTHHSEQSVQFIPKGKGKVGKSNRKSGQKTACYRCGGMNHAPQDCWFKDKACNECGKIGHKAKVCRSKKVKQVNDTSDNFEPQEPGPEYLFNVRSRN
;
A
#
# COMPACT_ATOMS: atom_id res chain seq x y z
N MET A 1 30.37 -14.96 54.51
CA MET A 1 29.52 -15.48 53.41
C MET A 1 29.21 -14.32 52.49
N ALA A 2 29.50 -14.42 51.19
CA ALA A 2 29.13 -13.37 50.23
C ALA A 2 27.60 -13.29 50.16
N ARG A 3 27.04 -12.11 50.42
CA ARG A 3 25.60 -11.87 50.34
C ARG A 3 25.25 -11.67 48.87
N LEU A 4 24.39 -12.51 48.32
CA LEU A 4 23.85 -12.26 46.99
C LEU A 4 22.82 -11.12 47.08
N PHE A 5 22.94 -10.13 46.19
CA PHE A 5 22.01 -9.04 46.00
C PHE A 5 20.90 -9.49 45.04
N GLY A 6 19.66 -9.41 45.53
CA GLY A 6 18.45 -9.70 44.74
C GLY A 6 18.12 -11.18 44.60
N LYS A 7 16.97 -11.45 43.97
CA LYS A 7 16.51 -12.76 43.54
C LYS A 7 16.25 -12.70 42.04
N LEU A 8 16.67 -13.73 41.31
CA LEU A 8 16.25 -13.96 39.93
C LEU A 8 15.21 -15.08 39.94
N ASP A 9 14.07 -14.85 39.29
CA ASP A 9 13.06 -15.90 39.11
C ASP A 9 13.50 -16.87 38.01
N GLU A 10 13.05 -18.12 38.10
CA GLU A 10 13.34 -19.17 37.12
C GLU A 10 12.80 -18.83 35.73
N PHE A 11 13.43 -19.36 34.68
CA PHE A 11 12.99 -19.11 33.31
C PHE A 11 11.61 -19.72 33.06
N ASN A 12 10.71 -18.94 32.46
CA ASN A 12 9.39 -19.39 32.04
C ASN A 12 9.08 -18.89 30.62
N SER A 13 9.00 -19.83 29.67
CA SER A 13 8.76 -19.55 28.25
C SER A 13 7.39 -18.95 27.93
N GLU A 14 6.42 -19.01 28.84
CA GLU A 14 5.11 -18.37 28.66
C GLU A 14 5.11 -16.90 29.13
N LYS A 15 6.08 -16.52 29.96
CA LYS A 15 6.13 -15.20 30.62
C LYS A 15 7.19 -14.28 30.04
N GLU A 16 8.26 -14.84 29.50
CA GLU A 16 9.39 -14.07 28.98
C GLU A 16 10.12 -14.77 27.85
N GLU A 17 10.72 -13.97 26.98
CA GLU A 17 11.61 -14.45 25.92
C GLU A 17 12.95 -14.93 26.50
N TRP A 18 13.57 -15.93 25.88
CA TRP A 18 14.86 -16.45 26.33
C TRP A 18 15.95 -15.37 26.40
N THR A 19 15.94 -14.45 25.43
CA THR A 19 16.88 -13.31 25.39
C THR A 19 16.72 -12.40 26.60
N GLN A 20 15.48 -12.08 27.00
CA GLN A 20 15.18 -11.25 28.16
C GLN A 20 15.64 -11.91 29.46
N TYR A 21 15.42 -13.23 29.60
CA TYR A 21 15.90 -13.98 30.76
C TYR A 21 17.42 -13.92 30.89
N VAL A 22 18.14 -14.14 29.78
CA VAL A 22 19.61 -14.10 29.73
C VAL A 22 20.13 -12.69 30.06
N GLU A 23 19.47 -11.63 29.58
CA GLU A 23 19.81 -10.25 29.94
C GLU A 23 19.69 -9.99 31.45
N LYS A 24 18.56 -10.39 32.06
CA LYS A 24 18.36 -10.28 33.52
C LYS A 24 19.41 -11.08 34.30
N LEU A 25 19.75 -12.28 33.84
CA LEU A 25 20.78 -13.11 34.46
C LEU A 25 22.17 -12.47 34.36
N ASN A 26 22.52 -11.87 33.23
CA ASN A 26 23.80 -11.18 33.08
C ASN A 26 23.89 -9.98 34.02
N HIS A 27 22.80 -9.22 34.20
CA HIS A 27 22.74 -8.18 35.23
C HIS A 27 22.87 -8.74 36.65
N PHE A 28 22.26 -9.89 36.93
CA PHE A 28 22.43 -10.58 38.20
C PHE A 28 23.90 -10.97 38.44
N PHE A 29 24.62 -11.45 37.42
CA PHE A 29 26.05 -11.73 37.53
C PHE A 29 26.86 -10.48 37.84
N THR A 30 26.61 -9.39 37.13
CA THR A 30 27.29 -8.11 37.36
C THR A 30 27.03 -7.56 38.76
N ALA A 31 25.78 -7.57 39.22
CA ALA A 31 25.42 -7.05 40.55
C ALA A 31 26.01 -7.87 41.71
N ASN A 32 26.44 -9.11 41.45
CA ASN A 32 26.94 -10.05 42.44
C ASN A 32 28.42 -10.40 42.25
N ASP A 33 29.15 -9.64 41.43
CA ASP A 33 30.57 -9.85 41.13
C ASP A 33 30.87 -11.31 40.71
N ILE A 34 29.99 -11.88 39.88
CA ILE A 34 30.14 -13.23 39.34
C ILE A 34 30.87 -13.11 38.00
N THR A 35 32.20 -13.08 38.05
CA THR A 35 33.07 -12.91 36.89
C THR A 35 33.54 -14.22 36.30
N GLU A 36 33.88 -15.20 37.16
CA GLU A 36 34.41 -16.51 36.78
C GLU A 36 33.41 -17.32 35.94
N GLU A 37 33.84 -17.84 34.79
CA GLU A 37 32.97 -18.55 33.85
C GLU A 37 32.37 -19.85 34.44
N THR A 38 33.16 -20.59 35.22
CA THR A 38 32.68 -21.79 35.93
C THR A 38 31.63 -21.45 36.98
N LYS A 39 31.76 -20.27 37.61
CA LYS A 39 30.79 -19.77 38.60
C LYS A 39 29.51 -19.30 37.90
N LYS A 40 29.61 -18.58 36.77
CA LYS A 40 28.44 -18.22 35.94
C LYS A 40 27.67 -19.46 35.50
N GLN A 41 28.38 -20.48 35.00
CA GLN A 41 27.79 -21.75 34.60
C GLN A 41 27.05 -22.42 35.76
N SER A 42 27.70 -22.54 36.92
CA SER A 42 27.10 -23.16 38.11
C SER A 42 25.85 -22.41 38.59
N VAL A 43 25.92 -21.08 38.63
CA VAL A 43 24.80 -20.23 39.04
C VAL A 43 23.65 -20.28 38.04
N PHE A 44 23.95 -20.24 36.74
CA PHE A 44 22.96 -20.43 35.67
C PHE A 44 22.23 -21.76 35.82
N LEU A 45 22.97 -22.88 35.90
CA LEU A 45 22.37 -24.21 36.03
C LEU A 45 21.52 -24.36 37.30
N SER A 46 21.81 -23.61 38.36
CA SER A 46 20.99 -23.60 39.58
C SER A 46 19.75 -22.70 39.51
N LEU A 47 19.77 -21.64 38.70
CA LEU A 47 18.71 -20.62 38.67
C LEU A 47 17.70 -20.82 37.54
N ILE A 48 18.05 -21.56 36.48
CA ILE A 48 17.18 -21.68 35.29
C ILE A 48 15.85 -22.39 35.54
N GLY A 49 15.73 -23.12 36.65
CA GLY A 49 14.55 -23.89 37.00
C GLY A 49 14.54 -25.31 36.45
N ALA A 50 13.70 -26.16 37.04
CA ALA A 50 13.70 -27.60 36.80
C ALA A 50 13.34 -27.97 35.34
N ASP A 51 12.32 -27.33 34.78
CA ASP A 51 11.84 -27.62 33.42
C ASP A 51 12.86 -27.19 32.35
N ALA A 52 13.40 -25.98 32.49
CA ALA A 52 14.46 -25.47 31.61
C ALA A 52 15.73 -26.32 31.71
N TYR A 53 16.11 -26.75 32.92
CA TYR A 53 17.25 -27.65 33.12
C TYR A 53 17.01 -29.02 32.47
N LYS A 54 15.81 -29.60 32.61
CA LYS A 54 15.45 -30.87 31.98
C LYS A 54 15.55 -30.78 30.45
N LEU A 55 15.05 -29.70 29.86
CA LEU A 55 15.18 -29.44 28.43
C LEU A 55 16.65 -29.32 28.02
N LEU A 56 17.43 -28.47 28.71
CA LEU A 56 18.85 -28.28 28.45
C LEU A 56 19.63 -29.60 28.57
N ARG A 57 19.29 -30.46 29.54
CA ARG A 57 19.90 -31.80 29.71
C ARG A 57 19.67 -32.69 28.50
N ASN A 58 18.47 -32.64 27.91
CA ASN A 58 18.13 -33.38 26.70
C ASN A 58 18.89 -32.83 25.48
N LEU A 59 18.95 -31.50 25.34
CA LEU A 59 19.61 -30.83 24.22
C LEU A 59 21.14 -30.94 24.25
N ALA A 60 21.75 -31.03 25.44
CA ALA A 60 23.20 -31.15 25.60
C ALA A 60 23.74 -32.59 25.40
N SER A 61 22.86 -33.58 25.24
CA SER A 61 23.22 -34.99 25.04
C SER A 61 24.15 -35.18 23.83
N PRO A 62 25.20 -36.03 23.92
CA PRO A 62 25.50 -37.01 24.99
C PRO A 62 26.24 -36.44 26.21
N GLU A 63 26.77 -35.23 26.12
CA GLU A 63 27.48 -34.57 27.23
C GLU A 63 26.50 -34.12 28.34
N LYS A 64 27.02 -33.78 29.53
CA LYS A 64 26.18 -33.18 30.59
C LYS A 64 26.25 -31.66 30.48
N PRO A 65 25.19 -30.93 30.91
CA PRO A 65 25.24 -29.47 30.98
C PRO A 65 26.42 -28.93 31.81
N GLY A 66 26.82 -29.66 32.85
CA GLY A 66 28.00 -29.33 33.67
C GLY A 66 29.34 -29.42 32.94
N ASP A 67 29.39 -30.08 31.78
CA ASP A 67 30.62 -30.25 30.99
C ASP A 67 30.80 -29.13 29.94
N LYS A 68 29.80 -28.26 29.75
CA LYS A 68 29.78 -27.19 28.74
C LYS A 68 29.89 -25.80 29.34
N THR A 69 30.44 -24.83 28.62
CA THR A 69 30.58 -23.46 29.14
C THR A 69 29.21 -22.77 29.30
N TYR A 70 29.13 -21.74 30.16
CA TYR A 70 27.92 -20.90 30.27
C TYR A 70 27.44 -20.41 28.89
N LYS A 71 28.38 -19.94 28.06
CA LYS A 71 28.10 -19.46 26.70
C LYS A 71 27.46 -20.54 25.83
N ASP A 72 28.03 -21.75 25.81
CA ASP A 72 27.50 -22.86 25.02
C ASP A 72 26.09 -23.26 25.47
N LEU A 73 25.84 -23.26 26.79
CA LEU A 73 24.53 -23.59 27.34
C LEU A 73 23.46 -22.55 26.95
N VAL A 74 23.81 -21.27 27.00
CA VAL A 74 22.94 -20.17 26.55
C VAL A 74 22.64 -20.30 25.06
N GLU A 75 23.63 -20.66 24.25
CA GLU A 75 23.46 -20.87 22.81
C GLU A 75 22.57 -22.08 22.49
N ILE A 76 22.77 -23.21 23.18
CA ILE A 76 21.98 -24.43 23.00
C ILE A 76 20.50 -24.16 23.32
N MET A 77 20.21 -23.53 24.46
CA MET A 77 18.84 -23.17 24.82
C MET A 77 18.29 -22.10 23.88
N GLY A 78 19.09 -21.11 23.50
CA GLY A 78 18.68 -20.05 22.58
C GLY A 78 18.24 -20.58 21.22
N LYS A 79 18.97 -21.55 20.66
CA LYS A 79 18.59 -22.23 19.40
C LYS A 79 17.26 -22.98 19.50
N HIS A 80 16.90 -23.48 20.68
CA HIS A 80 15.63 -24.19 20.87
C HIS A 80 14.48 -23.24 21.18
N GLN A 81 14.70 -22.23 22.02
CA GLN A 81 13.66 -21.29 22.44
C GLN A 81 13.34 -20.26 21.37
N ASN A 82 14.33 -19.90 20.56
CA ASN A 82 14.17 -19.01 19.42
C ASN A 82 14.77 -19.68 18.17
N PRO A 83 14.15 -20.77 17.68
CA PRO A 83 14.67 -21.48 16.53
C PRO A 83 14.72 -20.52 15.35
N THR A 84 15.85 -20.50 14.65
CA THR A 84 15.96 -19.75 13.39
C THR A 84 14.77 -20.14 12.52
N PRO A 85 13.90 -19.18 12.14
CA PRO A 85 12.73 -19.50 11.35
C PRO A 85 13.16 -20.25 10.09
N SER A 86 12.41 -21.30 9.73
CA SER A 86 12.73 -22.08 8.52
C SER A 86 12.77 -21.13 7.32
N GLU A 87 13.90 -21.13 6.60
CA GLU A 87 14.07 -20.33 5.37
C GLU A 87 12.90 -20.54 4.41
N THR A 88 12.41 -21.78 4.31
CA THR A 88 11.27 -22.09 3.44
C THR A 88 9.99 -21.44 3.95
N VAL A 89 9.71 -21.50 5.24
CA VAL A 89 8.54 -20.85 5.85
C VAL A 89 8.60 -19.34 5.68
N GLN A 90 9.76 -18.74 5.92
CA GLN A 90 9.96 -17.29 5.79
C GLN A 90 9.79 -16.84 4.34
N ARG A 91 10.31 -17.60 3.38
CA ARG A 91 10.06 -17.34 1.96
C ARG A 91 8.59 -17.50 1.61
N CYS A 92 7.87 -18.45 2.19
CA CYS A 92 6.42 -18.57 2.02
C CYS A 92 5.68 -17.36 2.61
N GLU A 93 6.03 -16.90 3.81
CA GLU A 93 5.45 -15.73 4.45
C GLU A 93 5.72 -14.45 3.65
N PHE A 94 6.98 -14.22 3.26
CA PHE A 94 7.39 -13.14 2.39
C PHE A 94 6.60 -13.15 1.08
N ASN A 95 6.49 -14.29 0.41
CA ASN A 95 5.78 -14.38 -0.87
C ASN A 95 4.26 -14.33 -0.74
N SER A 96 3.71 -14.61 0.45
CA SER A 96 2.28 -14.50 0.75
C SER A 96 1.89 -13.11 1.24
N ARG A 97 2.87 -12.21 1.43
CA ARG A 97 2.63 -10.87 1.92
C ARG A 97 2.08 -9.95 0.82
N PHE A 98 0.87 -9.46 1.03
CA PHE A 98 0.22 -8.41 0.24
C PHE A 98 -0.03 -7.20 1.10
N ARG A 99 0.10 -5.99 0.55
CA ARG A 99 -0.18 -4.75 1.27
C ARG A 99 -1.61 -4.77 1.83
N LYS A 100 -1.76 -4.49 3.12
CA LYS A 100 -3.06 -4.48 3.80
C LYS A 100 -3.88 -3.27 3.34
N GLN A 101 -5.20 -3.33 3.51
CA GLN A 101 -6.05 -2.17 3.23
C GLN A 101 -5.69 -1.03 4.20
N GLY A 102 -5.48 0.18 3.66
CA GLY A 102 -5.10 1.36 4.45
C GLY A 102 -3.63 1.41 4.90
N GLU A 103 -2.84 0.37 4.61
CA GLU A 103 -1.40 0.37 4.89
C GLU A 103 -0.64 1.26 3.90
N SER A 104 0.27 2.10 4.41
CA SER A 104 1.12 2.93 3.56
C SER A 104 2.17 2.10 2.80
N VAL A 105 2.62 2.57 1.64
CA VAL A 105 3.73 1.93 0.90
C VAL A 105 4.97 1.76 1.80
N SER A 106 5.33 2.78 2.59
CA SER A 106 6.50 2.74 3.45
C SER A 106 6.39 1.68 4.54
N SER A 107 5.23 1.57 5.20
CA SER A 107 4.97 0.54 6.21
C SER A 107 5.03 -0.85 5.60
N TYR A 108 4.39 -1.04 4.45
CA TYR A 108 4.40 -2.30 3.72
C TYR A 108 5.82 -2.77 3.40
N VAL A 109 6.67 -1.86 2.93
CA VAL A 109 8.06 -2.16 2.57
C VAL A 109 8.93 -2.44 3.78
N ALA A 110 8.68 -1.76 4.90
CA ALA A 110 9.34 -2.10 6.17
C ALA A 110 9.04 -3.53 6.60
N GLU A 111 7.76 -3.94 6.51
CA GLU A 111 7.33 -5.30 6.80
C GLU A 111 7.93 -6.34 5.83
N LEU A 112 8.02 -6.02 4.54
CA LEU A 112 8.70 -6.90 3.57
C LEU A 112 10.17 -7.11 3.92
N ARG A 113 10.87 -6.07 4.38
CA ARG A 113 12.27 -6.17 4.81
C ARG A 113 12.42 -7.01 6.08
N ALA A 114 11.50 -6.86 7.04
CA ALA A 114 11.49 -7.68 8.25
C ALA A 114 11.31 -9.17 7.91
N LEU A 115 10.34 -9.50 7.04
CA LEU A 115 10.13 -10.89 6.59
C LEU A 115 11.30 -11.46 5.78
N ALA A 116 12.05 -10.61 5.10
CA ALA A 116 13.20 -11.04 4.30
C ALA A 116 14.45 -11.39 5.14
N GLU A 117 14.49 -11.01 6.43
CA GLU A 117 15.64 -11.18 7.32
C GLU A 117 16.15 -12.63 7.35
N TYR A 118 15.23 -13.60 7.42
CA TYR A 118 15.52 -15.02 7.51
C TYR A 118 15.33 -15.78 6.19
N CYS A 119 15.11 -15.06 5.07
CA CYS A 119 14.88 -15.67 3.76
C CYS A 119 16.16 -16.07 3.01
N ASN A 120 17.34 -15.67 3.49
CA ASN A 120 18.64 -15.93 2.87
C ASN A 120 18.70 -15.56 1.37
N TYR A 121 18.11 -14.43 0.97
CA TYR A 121 18.12 -14.01 -0.45
C TYR A 121 19.48 -13.54 -0.96
N GLY A 122 20.42 -13.23 -0.07
CA GLY A 122 21.77 -12.82 -0.43
C GLY A 122 21.78 -11.62 -1.38
N THR A 123 22.50 -11.73 -2.50
CA THR A 123 22.62 -10.67 -3.51
C THR A 123 21.31 -10.37 -4.24
N THR A 124 20.34 -11.28 -4.21
CA THR A 124 19.04 -11.14 -4.89
C THR A 124 17.97 -10.46 -4.03
N LEU A 125 18.30 -10.04 -2.81
CA LEU A 125 17.33 -9.44 -1.87
C LEU A 125 16.54 -8.28 -2.50
N ASN A 126 17.21 -7.38 -3.20
CA ASN A 126 16.54 -6.24 -3.84
C ASN A 126 15.62 -6.68 -4.98
N ASP A 127 15.98 -7.70 -5.76
CA ASP A 127 15.09 -8.25 -6.79
C ASP A 127 13.83 -8.87 -6.16
N MET A 128 13.98 -9.61 -5.07
CA MET A 128 12.85 -10.21 -4.36
C MET A 128 11.94 -9.13 -3.75
N LEU A 129 12.50 -8.11 -3.12
CA LEU A 129 11.75 -6.97 -2.59
C LEU A 129 11.01 -6.20 -3.69
N ARG A 130 11.65 -5.98 -4.84
CA ARG A 130 11.02 -5.36 -6.01
C ARG A 130 9.84 -6.19 -6.47
N ASP A 131 10.06 -7.47 -6.73
CA ASP A 131 9.03 -8.35 -7.30
C ASP A 131 7.85 -8.47 -6.33
N ARG A 132 8.12 -8.58 -5.02
CA ARG A 132 7.07 -8.64 -4.01
C ARG A 132 6.34 -7.31 -3.82
N LEU A 133 7.03 -6.18 -3.95
CA LEU A 133 6.40 -4.85 -3.96
C LEU A 133 5.44 -4.73 -5.15
N VAL A 134 5.89 -5.08 -6.37
CA VAL A 134 5.08 -4.99 -7.60
C VAL A 134 3.87 -5.91 -7.53
N CYS A 135 4.07 -7.18 -7.16
CA CYS A 135 3.00 -8.17 -7.15
C CYS A 135 2.07 -8.01 -5.93
N GLY A 136 2.55 -7.47 -4.82
CA GLY A 136 1.80 -7.38 -3.56
C GLY A 136 1.14 -6.04 -3.30
N ILE A 137 1.32 -5.03 -4.16
CA ILE A 137 0.67 -3.73 -3.99
C ILE A 137 -0.79 -3.76 -4.44
N ASN A 138 -1.71 -3.47 -3.53
CA ASN A 138 -3.15 -3.39 -3.78
C ASN A 138 -3.57 -2.00 -4.30
N ASN A 139 -2.90 -1.50 -5.33
CA ASN A 139 -3.30 -0.25 -6.02
C ASN A 139 -2.99 -0.35 -7.51
N ASP A 140 -4.04 -0.48 -8.32
CA ASP A 140 -3.95 -0.71 -9.75
C ASP A 140 -3.18 0.37 -10.51
N ARG A 141 -3.26 1.62 -10.06
CA ARG A 141 -2.54 2.74 -10.70
C ARG A 141 -1.04 2.60 -10.45
N ILE A 142 -0.64 2.28 -9.23
CA ILE A 142 0.76 2.07 -8.90
C ILE A 142 1.28 0.82 -9.60
N GLN A 143 0.56 -0.30 -9.49
CA GLN A 143 0.98 -1.57 -10.07
C GLN A 143 1.18 -1.48 -11.59
N ARG A 144 0.22 -0.88 -12.32
CA ARG A 144 0.37 -0.67 -13.78
C ARG A 144 1.56 0.22 -14.13
N ASN A 145 1.83 1.26 -13.33
CA ASN A 145 2.99 2.12 -13.57
C ASN A 145 4.30 1.35 -13.41
N LEU A 146 4.42 0.55 -12.34
CA LEU A 146 5.59 -0.29 -12.10
C LEU A 146 5.78 -1.34 -13.20
N LEU A 147 4.72 -2.05 -13.59
CA LEU A 147 4.75 -3.07 -14.66
C LEU A 147 5.09 -2.49 -16.04
N SER A 148 4.90 -1.18 -16.27
CA SER A 148 5.24 -0.54 -17.54
C SER A 148 6.73 -0.21 -17.71
N LYS A 149 7.55 -0.38 -16.66
CA LYS A 149 8.98 -0.07 -16.70
C LYS A 149 9.76 -1.24 -17.28
N SER A 150 10.56 -0.98 -18.32
CA SER A 150 11.40 -1.99 -19.00
C SER A 150 12.60 -2.45 -18.16
N SER A 151 13.14 -1.57 -17.32
CA SER A 151 14.14 -1.89 -16.30
C SER A 151 13.70 -1.25 -15.00
N LEU A 152 13.56 -2.07 -13.96
CA LEU A 152 13.06 -1.64 -12.66
C LEU A 152 13.98 -2.19 -11.56
N THR A 153 14.48 -1.29 -10.73
CA THR A 153 15.19 -1.63 -9.49
C THR A 153 14.23 -1.49 -8.31
N PHE A 154 14.61 -2.02 -7.15
CA PHE A 154 13.81 -1.85 -5.94
C PHE A 154 13.67 -0.37 -5.53
N GLU A 155 14.76 0.39 -5.61
CA GLU A 155 14.81 1.80 -5.21
C GLU A 155 13.88 2.64 -6.08
N THR A 156 13.95 2.44 -7.41
CA THR A 156 13.10 3.14 -8.38
C THR A 156 11.63 2.72 -8.24
N ALA A 157 11.35 1.45 -7.97
CA ALA A 157 10.00 0.97 -7.70
C ALA A 157 9.41 1.62 -6.44
N LEU A 158 10.19 1.71 -5.38
CA LEU A 158 9.79 2.32 -4.11
C LEU A 158 9.50 3.82 -4.29
N GLU A 159 10.38 4.55 -4.98
CA GLU A 159 10.21 5.97 -5.26
C GLU A 159 8.91 6.24 -6.05
N ILE A 160 8.65 5.48 -7.11
CA ILE A 160 7.43 5.59 -7.91
C ILE A 160 6.19 5.31 -7.05
N ALA A 161 6.23 4.26 -6.25
CA ALA A 161 5.09 3.85 -5.41
C ALA A 161 4.75 4.92 -4.35
N ILE A 162 5.76 5.46 -3.67
CA ILE A 162 5.58 6.55 -2.69
C ILE A 162 5.09 7.82 -3.39
N GLY A 163 5.69 8.18 -4.53
CA GLY A 163 5.31 9.37 -5.29
C GLY A 163 3.84 9.34 -5.74
N LEU A 164 3.37 8.20 -6.25
CA LEU A 164 1.98 8.02 -6.65
C LEU A 164 1.00 7.95 -5.48
N GLU A 165 1.41 7.34 -4.35
CA GLU A 165 0.60 7.36 -3.13
C GLU A 165 0.41 8.79 -2.63
N THR A 166 1.51 9.54 -2.52
CA THR A 166 1.51 10.94 -2.05
C THR A 166 0.71 11.84 -2.99
N ALA A 167 0.89 11.70 -4.30
CA ALA A 167 0.12 12.47 -5.28
C ALA A 167 -1.38 12.19 -5.19
N SER A 168 -1.77 10.95 -4.89
CA SER A 168 -3.20 10.60 -4.73
C SER A 168 -3.78 11.21 -3.45
N LYS A 169 -3.08 11.10 -2.32
CA LYS A 169 -3.46 11.75 -1.05
C LYS A 169 -3.63 13.26 -1.23
N ASN A 170 -2.62 13.93 -1.79
CA ASN A 170 -2.65 15.38 -2.01
C ASN A 170 -3.80 15.81 -2.94
N ALA A 171 -4.10 15.02 -3.98
CA ALA A 171 -5.21 15.32 -4.89
C ALA A 171 -6.58 15.21 -4.20
N ASP A 172 -6.75 14.28 -3.26
CA ASP A 172 -7.98 14.12 -2.51
C ASP A 172 -8.14 15.22 -1.44
N ASP A 173 -7.06 15.58 -0.74
CA ASP A 173 -7.03 16.71 0.19
C ASP A 173 -7.41 18.03 -0.52
N LEU A 174 -6.88 18.24 -1.72
CA LEU A 174 -7.17 19.43 -2.51
C LEU A 174 -8.64 19.48 -2.95
N LYS A 175 -9.23 18.35 -3.37
CA LYS A 175 -10.66 18.27 -3.70
C LYS A 175 -11.54 18.57 -2.49
N GLN A 176 -11.20 18.05 -1.31
CA GLN A 176 -11.94 18.33 -0.08
C GLN A 176 -11.90 19.82 0.27
N THR A 177 -10.74 20.45 0.12
CA THR A 177 -10.56 21.89 0.34
C THR A 177 -11.47 22.73 -0.57
N PHE A 178 -11.57 22.37 -1.87
CA PHE A 178 -12.42 23.09 -2.82
C PHE A 178 -13.93 22.87 -2.63
N GLN A 179 -14.35 21.76 -2.01
CA GLN A 179 -15.77 21.45 -1.77
C GLN A 179 -16.32 22.16 -0.51
N GLN A 180 -15.48 22.52 0.46
CA GLN A 180 -15.90 23.22 1.68
C GLN A 180 -16.09 24.75 1.50
N ALA A 181 -15.76 25.29 0.31
CA ALA A 181 -15.86 26.71 0.00
C ALA A 181 -17.23 27.13 -0.59
N THR A 182 -18.35 26.57 -0.12
CA THR A 182 -19.70 27.11 -0.41
C THR A 182 -20.13 28.10 0.69
N PRO A 183 -20.36 29.38 0.41
CA PRO A 183 -20.81 30.33 1.41
C PRO A 183 -22.28 30.06 1.78
N THR A 184 -22.52 29.79 3.07
CA THR A 184 -23.83 29.76 3.71
C THR A 184 -24.48 31.16 3.72
N HIS A 185 -25.76 31.20 3.36
CA HIS A 185 -26.67 32.34 3.48
C HIS A 185 -26.55 33.07 4.82
N HIS A 186 -26.49 34.41 4.82
CA HIS A 186 -27.19 35.24 5.81
C HIS A 186 -27.40 36.68 5.32
N SER A 187 -28.59 37.18 5.62
CA SER A 187 -29.03 38.59 5.70
C SER A 187 -29.40 39.32 4.39
N GLU A 188 -30.64 39.12 3.97
CA GLU A 188 -31.43 40.14 3.29
C GLU A 188 -31.53 41.38 4.20
N GLN A 189 -30.94 42.51 3.79
CA GLN A 189 -31.27 43.82 4.33
C GLN A 189 -31.86 44.68 3.22
N SER A 190 -33.16 44.93 3.36
CA SER A 190 -33.97 45.83 2.56
C SER A 190 -33.40 47.24 2.58
N VAL A 191 -33.19 47.83 1.39
CA VAL A 191 -33.00 49.28 1.26
C VAL A 191 -34.04 49.83 0.29
N GLN A 192 -34.83 50.76 0.79
CA GLN A 192 -36.00 51.34 0.14
C GLN A 192 -35.64 52.14 -1.12
N PHE A 193 -36.56 52.06 -2.09
CA PHE A 193 -36.52 52.72 -3.39
C PHE A 193 -37.01 54.18 -3.28
N ILE A 194 -36.25 55.13 -3.81
CA ILE A 194 -36.75 56.47 -4.18
C ILE A 194 -36.39 56.72 -5.65
N PRO A 195 -37.35 56.88 -6.58
CA PRO A 195 -37.06 57.20 -7.96
C PRO A 195 -37.26 58.69 -8.24
N LYS A 196 -36.29 59.33 -8.91
CA LYS A 196 -36.50 60.24 -10.07
C LYS A 196 -35.23 61.05 -10.38
N GLY A 197 -34.86 61.06 -11.67
CA GLY A 197 -33.90 62.03 -12.21
C GLY A 197 -33.43 61.64 -13.62
N LYS A 198 -34.06 62.23 -14.63
CA LYS A 198 -33.73 62.09 -16.06
C LYS A 198 -32.34 62.65 -16.38
N GLY A 199 -31.57 62.00 -17.26
CA GLY A 199 -30.48 62.71 -17.93
C GLY A 199 -29.36 61.88 -18.55
N LYS A 200 -29.48 61.69 -19.87
CA LYS A 200 -28.42 61.54 -20.90
C LYS A 200 -27.49 60.31 -20.87
N VAL A 201 -27.72 59.54 -21.93
CA VAL A 201 -26.96 58.44 -22.50
C VAL A 201 -25.47 58.77 -22.61
N GLY A 202 -24.64 57.89 -22.07
CA GLY A 202 -23.20 57.91 -22.28
C GLY A 202 -22.48 56.99 -21.31
N LYS A 203 -22.51 55.67 -21.57
CA LYS A 203 -21.48 54.67 -21.20
C LYS A 203 -21.98 53.24 -21.46
N SER A 204 -21.21 52.47 -22.23
CA SER A 204 -20.66 51.21 -21.72
C SER A 204 -19.59 50.69 -22.67
N ASN A 205 -18.35 50.61 -22.21
CA ASN A 205 -17.36 49.71 -22.81
C ASN A 205 -16.73 48.86 -21.71
N ARG A 206 -17.40 47.73 -21.42
CA ARG A 206 -16.76 46.49 -20.95
C ARG A 206 -17.50 45.33 -21.64
N LYS A 207 -16.85 44.81 -22.68
CA LYS A 207 -17.14 43.56 -23.42
C LYS A 207 -17.32 42.39 -22.44
N SER A 208 -18.11 41.33 -22.68
CA SER A 208 -19.24 41.05 -23.55
C SER A 208 -19.85 39.75 -23.00
N GLY A 209 -20.94 39.84 -22.25
CA GLY A 209 -21.74 38.66 -21.90
C GLY A 209 -22.47 38.19 -23.14
N GLN A 210 -21.88 37.26 -23.89
CA GLN A 210 -22.59 36.63 -25.01
C GLN A 210 -23.76 35.83 -24.44
N LYS A 211 -24.98 36.29 -24.70
CA LYS A 211 -26.19 35.49 -24.50
C LYS A 211 -26.06 34.26 -25.40
N THR A 212 -25.63 33.14 -24.84
CA THR A 212 -25.46 31.90 -25.59
C THR A 212 -26.84 31.37 -26.00
N ALA A 213 -26.98 31.01 -27.28
CA ALA A 213 -28.19 30.40 -27.79
C ALA A 213 -28.46 29.06 -27.07
N CYS A 214 -29.73 28.80 -26.74
CA CYS A 214 -30.16 27.57 -26.08
C CYS A 214 -29.76 26.35 -26.92
N TYR A 215 -28.95 25.44 -26.36
CA TYR A 215 -28.44 24.27 -27.09
C TYR A 215 -29.53 23.27 -27.51
N ARG A 216 -30.76 23.42 -27.00
CA ARG A 216 -31.91 22.55 -27.32
C ARG A 216 -32.71 23.03 -28.53
N CYS A 217 -32.80 24.33 -28.79
CA CYS A 217 -33.59 24.86 -29.92
C CYS A 217 -32.95 26.01 -30.70
N GLY A 218 -31.83 26.55 -30.23
CA GLY A 218 -31.12 27.70 -30.80
C GLY A 218 -31.74 29.05 -30.49
N GLY A 219 -32.77 29.12 -29.63
CA GLY A 219 -33.40 30.38 -29.22
C GLY A 219 -32.61 31.12 -28.13
N MET A 220 -32.75 32.44 -28.04
CA MET A 220 -32.00 33.29 -27.11
C MET A 220 -32.83 33.84 -25.94
N ASN A 221 -34.11 33.45 -25.85
CA ASN A 221 -35.11 34.07 -24.97
C ASN A 221 -35.52 33.20 -23.77
N HIS A 222 -34.81 32.10 -23.51
CA HIS A 222 -35.05 31.23 -22.36
C HIS A 222 -33.79 30.43 -22.01
N ALA A 223 -33.76 29.88 -20.80
CA ALA A 223 -32.72 28.96 -20.38
C ALA A 223 -33.06 27.50 -20.81
N PRO A 224 -32.07 26.62 -21.06
CA PRO A 224 -32.32 25.27 -21.58
C PRO A 224 -33.31 24.42 -20.77
N GLN A 225 -33.38 24.61 -19.45
CA GLN A 225 -34.35 23.95 -18.58
C GLN A 225 -35.83 24.31 -18.87
N ASP A 226 -36.07 25.51 -19.39
CA ASP A 226 -37.40 26.03 -19.72
C ASP A 226 -37.73 25.85 -21.22
N CYS A 227 -36.86 25.16 -21.94
CA CYS A 227 -37.04 24.96 -23.37
C CYS A 227 -38.21 24.02 -23.66
N TRP A 228 -39.14 24.46 -24.49
CA TRP A 228 -40.25 23.64 -25.01
C TRP A 228 -39.80 22.30 -25.62
N PHE A 229 -38.59 22.23 -26.17
CA PHE A 229 -38.04 21.02 -26.81
C PHE A 229 -37.32 20.08 -25.84
N LYS A 230 -37.35 20.34 -24.53
CA LYS A 230 -36.67 19.50 -23.52
C LYS A 230 -37.18 18.06 -23.47
N ASP A 231 -38.47 17.86 -23.71
CA ASP A 231 -39.13 16.54 -23.66
C ASP A 231 -39.67 16.10 -25.04
N LYS A 232 -39.25 16.77 -26.12
CA LYS A 232 -39.67 16.43 -27.49
C LYS A 232 -38.57 15.66 -28.22
N ALA A 233 -38.97 14.62 -28.95
CA ALA A 233 -38.09 13.86 -29.84
C ALA A 233 -37.69 14.71 -31.05
N CYS A 234 -36.40 14.64 -31.41
CA CYS A 234 -35.88 15.28 -32.60
C CYS A 234 -36.36 14.53 -33.84
N ASN A 235 -36.98 15.25 -34.78
CA ASN A 235 -37.49 14.67 -36.03
C ASN A 235 -36.39 14.10 -36.96
N GLU A 236 -35.12 14.34 -36.66
CA GLU A 236 -33.99 13.98 -37.53
C GLU A 236 -33.15 12.82 -36.97
N CYS A 237 -33.10 12.63 -35.64
CA CYS A 237 -32.35 11.53 -35.01
C CYS A 237 -33.15 10.72 -33.97
N GLY A 238 -34.42 11.07 -33.74
CA GLY A 238 -35.31 10.41 -32.79
C GLY A 238 -35.01 10.66 -31.31
N LYS A 239 -33.85 11.25 -30.95
CA LYS A 239 -33.48 11.49 -29.55
C LYS A 239 -34.24 12.66 -28.94
N ILE A 240 -34.62 12.53 -27.66
CA ILE A 240 -35.35 13.56 -26.90
C ILE A 240 -34.41 14.71 -26.48
N GLY A 241 -34.94 15.94 -26.47
CA GLY A 241 -34.28 17.07 -25.83
C GLY A 241 -33.72 18.14 -26.76
N HIS A 242 -33.95 18.04 -28.07
CA HIS A 242 -33.52 19.07 -29.03
C HIS A 242 -34.35 19.10 -30.32
N LYS A 243 -34.33 20.24 -31.04
CA LYS A 243 -34.93 20.42 -32.37
C LYS A 243 -33.94 20.04 -33.48
N ALA A 244 -34.45 19.52 -34.60
CA ALA A 244 -33.66 19.18 -35.81
C ALA A 244 -32.64 20.27 -36.22
N LYS A 245 -33.01 21.56 -36.11
CA LYS A 245 -32.13 22.69 -36.44
C LYS A 245 -30.78 22.68 -35.69
N VAL A 246 -30.73 22.12 -34.49
CA VAL A 246 -29.50 22.04 -33.66
C VAL A 246 -29.06 20.58 -33.45
N CYS A 247 -29.55 19.66 -34.28
CA CYS A 247 -29.20 18.26 -34.20
C CYS A 247 -27.75 18.03 -34.61
N ARG A 248 -26.95 17.48 -33.69
CA ARG A 248 -25.54 17.14 -33.94
C ARG A 248 -25.36 15.81 -34.68
N SER A 249 -26.44 15.10 -34.99
CA SER A 249 -26.39 13.80 -35.70
C SER A 249 -26.46 13.93 -37.22
N LYS A 250 -26.50 15.16 -37.79
CA LYS A 250 -26.32 15.37 -39.23
C LYS A 250 -24.92 14.96 -39.66
N LYS A 251 -24.77 13.78 -40.27
CA LYS A 251 -23.55 13.38 -40.98
C LYS A 251 -23.42 14.22 -42.27
N VAL A 252 -22.22 14.78 -42.45
CA VAL A 252 -21.74 15.41 -43.69
C VAL A 252 -21.70 14.35 -44.80
N LYS A 253 -22.18 14.70 -46.00
CA LYS A 253 -21.99 13.88 -47.21
C LYS A 253 -20.51 13.86 -47.56
N GLN A 254 -19.88 12.67 -47.59
CA GLN A 254 -18.68 12.42 -48.36
C GLN A 254 -18.80 11.11 -49.13
N VAL A 255 -18.09 11.10 -50.25
CA VAL A 255 -18.27 10.35 -51.51
C VAL A 255 -17.62 8.96 -51.40
N ASN A 256 -18.18 7.96 -52.12
CA ASN A 256 -17.60 6.63 -52.42
C ASN A 256 -16.15 6.79 -52.94
N ASP A 257 -15.19 5.89 -52.77
CA ASP A 257 -15.04 4.46 -53.13
C ASP A 257 -13.56 4.16 -52.73
N THR A 258 -13.05 3.00 -52.30
CA THR A 258 -13.20 1.62 -52.77
C THR A 258 -12.81 0.64 -51.65
N SER A 259 -13.42 -0.54 -51.74
CA SER A 259 -13.10 -1.78 -51.03
C SER A 259 -11.65 -2.25 -51.20
N ASP A 260 -11.06 -2.78 -50.13
CA ASP A 260 -10.30 -4.02 -50.22
C ASP A 260 -10.46 -4.84 -48.93
N ASN A 261 -10.78 -6.12 -49.15
CA ASN A 261 -11.08 -7.14 -48.16
C ASN A 261 -9.82 -7.58 -47.42
N PHE A 262 -9.87 -7.67 -46.10
CA PHE A 262 -8.96 -8.52 -45.34
C PHE A 262 -9.73 -9.31 -44.29
N GLU A 263 -9.83 -10.60 -44.55
CA GLU A 263 -10.51 -11.63 -43.75
C GLU A 263 -9.64 -11.99 -42.54
N PRO A 264 -10.16 -11.95 -41.29
CA PRO A 264 -9.39 -12.39 -40.12
C PRO A 264 -9.41 -13.92 -40.01
N GLN A 265 -8.27 -14.58 -40.18
CA GLN A 265 -8.09 -15.98 -39.81
C GLN A 265 -7.90 -16.10 -38.29
N GLU A 266 -8.73 -16.94 -37.65
CA GLU A 266 -8.58 -17.32 -36.24
C GLU A 266 -7.34 -18.21 -36.01
N PRO A 267 -6.62 -18.05 -34.88
CA PRO A 267 -5.51 -18.94 -34.54
C PRO A 267 -6.03 -20.28 -33.98
N GLY A 268 -5.65 -21.38 -34.65
CA GLY A 268 -5.89 -22.75 -34.19
C GLY A 268 -5.01 -23.16 -32.99
N PRO A 269 -5.35 -24.26 -32.28
CA PRO A 269 -4.77 -24.60 -31.00
C PRO A 269 -3.57 -25.58 -31.10
N GLU A 270 -2.85 -25.67 -29.98
CA GLU A 270 -1.89 -26.71 -29.56
C GLU A 270 -0.48 -26.73 -30.16
N TYR A 271 0.52 -26.57 -29.29
CA TYR A 271 1.64 -27.52 -29.20
C TYR A 271 2.09 -27.64 -27.74
N LEU A 272 1.51 -28.63 -27.03
CA LEU A 272 2.14 -29.28 -25.89
C LEU A 272 3.17 -30.27 -26.43
N PHE A 273 4.46 -30.09 -26.14
CA PHE A 273 5.41 -31.21 -26.16
C PHE A 273 6.34 -31.17 -24.96
N ASN A 274 6.11 -32.15 -24.09
CA ASN A 274 7.01 -32.69 -23.10
C ASN A 274 8.40 -32.99 -23.70
N VAL A 275 9.46 -32.60 -23.00
CA VAL A 275 10.74 -33.32 -23.08
C VAL A 275 11.06 -33.87 -21.70
N ARG A 276 10.94 -35.21 -21.64
CA ARG A 276 11.38 -36.06 -20.55
C ARG A 276 12.89 -35.98 -20.36
N SER A 277 13.28 -36.09 -19.11
CA SER A 277 14.60 -36.42 -18.59
C SER A 277 15.27 -37.58 -19.36
N ARG A 278 16.57 -37.44 -19.60
CA ARG A 278 17.51 -38.55 -19.77
C ARG A 278 18.82 -38.20 -19.05
N ASN A 279 19.15 -39.09 -18.11
CA ASN A 279 20.43 -39.44 -17.48
C ASN A 279 21.47 -38.35 -17.21
#